data_AF-A0A1J3C780-F1
#
_entry.id   AF-A0A1J3C780-F1
#
_cell.length_a   1.000
_cell.length_b   1.000
_cell.length_c   1.000
_cell.angle_alpha   90.00
_cell.angle_beta   90.00
_cell.angle_gamma   90.00
#
_symmetry.space_group_name_H-M   'P 1'
#
loop_
_entity.id
_entity.type
_entity.pdbx_description
1 polymer ?
#
loop_
_entity_poly.entity_id
_entity_poly.type
_entity_poly.pdbx_seq_one_letter_code
_entity_poly.pdbx_strand_id
1 'polypeptide(L)'
;MSLSSLEKLQMPYSGKSLTVKLKEKPRPTSAKFRACIVLTTESEFGTAIDLECRITSQGEDICGSHQFFEGPIFSEHLYLFDVQGKDITSTELEFVFELHTFGSGNNIWIKECGIRQLSELQTKTSETGEC
;
A
#
# COMPACT_ATOMS: atom_id res chain seq x y z
N MET A 1 -17.97 -17.30 4.59
CA MET A 1 -17.48 -15.93 4.33
C MET A 1 -15.99 -15.95 4.64
N SER A 2 -15.13 -16.00 3.62
CA SER A 2 -13.68 -16.10 3.81
C SER A 2 -13.11 -14.71 4.07
N LEU A 3 -12.51 -14.52 5.25
CA LEU A 3 -11.69 -13.36 5.56
C LEU A 3 -10.37 -13.54 4.80
N SER A 4 -10.27 -12.99 3.58
CA SER A 4 -9.00 -12.95 2.86
C SER A 4 -8.09 -11.91 3.53
N SER A 5 -7.27 -12.41 4.45
CA SER A 5 -5.96 -11.94 4.91
C SER A 5 -5.81 -10.42 5.07
N LEU A 6 -6.28 -9.88 6.21
CA LEU A 6 -5.77 -8.62 6.75
C LEU A 6 -4.49 -8.97 7.54
N GLU A 7 -3.33 -8.95 6.91
CA GLU A 7 -2.06 -9.12 7.62
C GLU A 7 -1.74 -7.84 8.39
N LYS A 8 -2.15 -7.79 9.67
CA LYS A 8 -1.73 -6.75 10.59
C LYS A 8 -0.27 -7.01 11.02
N LEU A 9 0.69 -6.35 10.35
CA LEU A 9 2.09 -6.42 10.74
C LEU A 9 2.38 -5.31 11.76
N GLN A 10 2.51 -5.70 13.04
CA GLN A 10 2.97 -4.79 14.09
C GLN A 10 4.51 -4.83 14.12
N MET A 11 5.15 -3.74 13.70
CA MET A 11 6.61 -3.65 13.52
C MET A 11 7.28 -2.80 14.61
N PRO A 12 8.56 -3.08 14.94
CA PRO A 12 9.33 -2.27 15.88
C PRO A 12 9.59 -0.86 15.34
N TYR A 13 9.61 0.09 16.27
CA TYR A 13 9.77 1.53 16.06
C TYR A 13 10.95 1.89 15.14
N SER A 14 10.77 2.96 14.34
CA SER A 14 11.79 3.71 13.59
C SER A 14 12.10 3.26 12.15
N GLY A 15 11.12 3.32 11.24
CA GLY A 15 11.35 3.23 9.80
C GLY A 15 10.66 4.34 9.01
N LYS A 16 11.43 5.16 8.29
CA LYS A 16 10.90 5.99 7.17
C LYS A 16 10.61 5.16 5.92
N SER A 17 10.94 3.88 5.95
CA SER A 17 10.57 2.93 4.92
C SER A 17 10.09 1.62 5.53
N LEU A 18 9.23 0.92 4.79
CA LEU A 18 8.71 -0.38 5.17
C LEU A 18 8.58 -1.26 3.94
N THR A 19 9.14 -2.47 4.01
CA THR A 19 9.00 -3.47 2.94
C THR A 19 8.15 -4.65 3.43
N VAL A 20 7.09 -4.96 2.71
CA VAL A 20 6.18 -6.08 3.02
C VAL A 20 6.18 -7.07 1.86
N LYS A 21 6.51 -8.33 2.14
CA LYS A 21 6.51 -9.40 1.13
C LYS A 21 5.20 -10.15 1.13
N LEU A 22 4.52 -10.20 -0.01
CA LEU A 22 3.32 -11.00 -0.20
C LEU A 22 3.72 -12.40 -0.68
N LYS A 23 3.37 -13.42 0.12
CA LYS A 23 3.64 -14.84 -0.21
C LYS A 23 2.53 -15.50 -1.02
N GLU A 24 1.34 -14.89 -1.05
CA GLU A 24 0.23 -15.39 -1.84
C GLU A 24 0.37 -14.97 -3.31
N LYS A 25 0.24 -15.94 -4.22
CA LYS A 25 0.32 -15.70 -5.66
C LYS A 25 -0.83 -14.77 -6.09
N PRO A 26 -0.54 -13.59 -6.67
CA PRO A 26 -1.57 -12.73 -7.23
C PRO A 26 -2.31 -13.48 -8.36
N ARG A 27 -3.65 -13.39 -8.41
CA ARG A 27 -4.40 -13.91 -9.55
C ARG A 27 -4.03 -13.15 -10.84
N PRO A 28 -3.78 -13.85 -11.97
CA PRO A 28 -3.14 -13.25 -13.13
C PRO A 28 -4.16 -12.61 -14.08
N THR A 29 -4.08 -11.29 -14.27
CA THR A 29 -4.33 -10.54 -15.53
C THR A 29 -4.20 -9.03 -15.31
N SER A 30 -4.66 -8.55 -14.17
CA SER A 30 -4.42 -7.20 -13.67
C SER A 30 -4.58 -7.26 -12.15
N ALA A 31 -3.54 -6.93 -11.41
CA ALA A 31 -3.62 -6.95 -9.95
C ALA A 31 -3.71 -5.51 -9.48
N LYS A 32 -4.93 -5.12 -9.14
CA LYS A 32 -5.20 -3.88 -8.41
C LYS A 32 -5.00 -4.19 -6.94
N PHE A 33 -4.20 -3.40 -6.26
CA PHE A 33 -4.07 -3.46 -4.81
C PHE A 33 -4.47 -2.14 -4.22
N ARG A 34 -5.10 -2.22 -3.06
CA ARG A 34 -5.23 -1.11 -2.15
C ARG A 34 -4.26 -1.33 -1.00
N ALA A 35 -3.33 -0.41 -0.85
CA ALA A 35 -2.42 -0.37 0.28
C ALA A 35 -2.78 0.79 1.19
N CYS A 36 -2.41 0.69 2.46
CA CYS A 36 -2.55 1.78 3.40
C CYS A 36 -1.41 1.82 4.40
N ILE A 37 -1.12 3.01 4.91
CA ILE A 37 -0.21 3.21 6.02
C ILE A 37 -0.86 4.12 7.06
N VAL A 38 -0.54 3.86 8.32
CA VAL A 38 -0.85 4.76 9.43
C VAL A 38 0.46 5.37 9.87
N LEU A 39 0.51 6.71 9.93
CA LEU A 39 1.68 7.41 10.43
C LEU A 39 1.54 7.69 11.93
N THR A 40 2.67 7.90 12.58
CA THR A 40 2.72 8.42 13.94
C THR A 40 3.84 9.43 14.05
N THR A 41 3.69 10.38 14.97
CA THR A 41 4.64 11.47 15.17
C THR A 41 4.75 11.85 16.65
N GLU A 42 5.94 12.26 17.11
CA GLU A 42 6.14 12.83 18.45
C GLU A 42 5.84 14.34 18.51
N SER A 43 5.78 15.00 17.36
CA SER A 43 5.50 16.43 17.22
C SER A 43 4.29 16.64 16.32
N GLU A 44 3.42 17.57 16.68
CA GLU A 44 2.16 17.80 15.99
C GLU A 44 2.28 18.44 14.59
N PHE A 45 3.49 18.73 14.11
CA PHE A 45 3.66 19.54 12.90
C PHE A 45 4.86 19.12 12.06
N GLY A 46 4.65 18.25 11.07
CA GLY A 46 5.42 18.37 9.83
C GLY A 46 4.74 19.34 8.87
N THR A 47 5.51 19.99 8.00
CA THR A 47 5.00 21.02 7.07
C THR A 47 4.56 20.46 5.74
N ALA A 48 5.19 19.38 5.30
CA ALA A 48 4.81 18.61 4.12
C ALA A 48 5.38 17.20 4.21
N ILE A 49 4.69 16.28 3.53
CA ILE A 49 5.05 14.87 3.46
C ILE A 49 4.90 14.38 2.03
N ASP A 50 5.90 13.62 1.62
CA ASP A 50 5.88 12.85 0.40
C ASP A 50 5.87 11.36 0.80
N LEU A 51 4.89 10.65 0.25
CA LEU A 51 4.59 9.26 0.52
C LEU A 51 4.63 8.49 -0.79
N GLU A 52 5.44 7.44 -0.81
CA GLU A 52 5.53 6.52 -1.93
C GLU A 52 5.10 5.11 -1.51
N CYS A 53 4.41 4.42 -2.41
CA CYS A 53 4.15 2.99 -2.33
C CYS A 53 4.56 2.36 -3.67
N ARG A 54 5.62 1.57 -3.67
CA ARG A 54 6.10 0.80 -4.84
C ARG A 54 5.80 -0.67 -4.67
N ILE A 55 5.48 -1.34 -5.77
CA ILE A 55 5.45 -2.79 -5.88
C ILE A 55 6.68 -3.20 -6.66
N THR A 56 7.52 -4.04 -6.06
CA THR A 56 8.72 -4.59 -6.70
C THR A 56 8.61 -6.10 -6.84
N SER A 57 9.37 -6.65 -7.78
CA SER A 57 9.56 -8.08 -7.97
C SER A 57 11.02 -8.34 -8.27
N GLN A 58 11.67 -9.21 -7.49
CA GLN A 58 13.08 -9.55 -7.66
C GLN A 58 14.00 -8.31 -7.61
N GLY A 59 13.59 -7.27 -6.88
CA GLY A 59 14.34 -6.00 -6.75
C GLY A 59 14.03 -4.95 -7.82
N GLU A 60 13.20 -5.26 -8.82
CA GLU A 60 12.82 -4.33 -9.88
C GLU A 60 11.45 -3.71 -9.61
N ASP A 61 11.33 -2.40 -9.81
CA ASP A 61 10.08 -1.65 -9.66
C ASP A 61 9.09 -2.03 -10.78
N ILE A 62 7.92 -2.55 -10.42
CA ILE A 62 6.87 -2.94 -11.36
C ILE A 62 5.87 -1.80 -11.56
N CYS A 63 5.41 -1.22 -10.45
CA CYS A 63 4.46 -0.11 -10.44
C CYS A 63 4.49 0.59 -9.08
N GLY A 64 3.91 1.78 -8.98
CA GLY A 64 3.82 2.49 -7.71
C GLY A 64 2.80 3.61 -7.73
N SER A 65 2.63 4.23 -6.57
CA SER A 65 1.81 5.40 -6.34
C SER A 65 2.57 6.38 -5.46
N HIS A 66 2.48 7.65 -5.83
CA HIS A 66 3.12 8.78 -5.17
C HIS A 66 2.05 9.75 -4.70
N GLN A 67 2.18 10.26 -3.47
CA GLN A 67 1.27 11.23 -2.89
C GLN A 67 2.04 12.29 -2.12
N PHE A 68 1.73 13.55 -2.40
CA PHE A 68 2.30 14.69 -1.70
C PHE A 68 1.19 15.45 -0.97
N PHE A 69 1.44 15.76 0.30
CA PHE A 69 0.53 16.56 1.12
C PHE A 69 1.27 17.72 1.76
N GLU A 70 0.68 18.91 1.64
CA GLU A 70 1.11 20.12 2.37
C GLU A 70 0.18 20.35 3.56
N GLY A 71 0.76 20.83 4.66
CA GLY A 71 0.01 21.16 5.88
C GLY A 71 0.32 20.24 7.06
N PRO A 72 -0.40 20.41 8.18
CA PRO A 72 -0.11 19.70 9.41
C PRO A 72 -0.34 18.20 9.24
N ILE A 73 0.66 17.41 9.67
CA ILE A 73 0.60 15.95 9.66
C ILE A 73 0.18 15.48 11.05
N PHE A 74 -0.96 14.80 11.13
CA PHE A 74 -1.49 14.28 12.37
C PHE A 74 -1.01 12.84 12.63
N SER A 75 -0.76 12.54 13.90
CA SER A 75 -0.56 11.16 14.33
C SER A 75 -1.82 10.35 14.07
N GLU A 76 -1.66 9.07 13.75
CA GLU A 76 -2.71 8.10 13.46
C GLU A 76 -3.55 8.36 12.20
N HIS A 77 -3.12 9.30 11.35
CA HIS A 77 -3.77 9.50 10.06
C HIS A 77 -3.51 8.32 9.10
N LEU A 78 -4.57 7.89 8.41
CA LEU A 78 -4.55 6.78 7.45
C LEU A 78 -4.39 7.32 6.03
N TYR A 79 -3.35 6.86 5.34
CA TYR A 79 -3.10 7.17 3.94
C TYR A 79 -3.39 5.94 3.10
N LEU A 80 -4.05 6.13 1.95
CA LEU A 80 -4.49 5.06 1.05
C LEU A 80 -3.78 5.19 -0.29
N PHE A 81 -3.30 4.08 -0.82
CA PHE A 81 -2.70 3.99 -2.16
C PHE A 81 -3.50 2.98 -2.98
N ASP A 82 -3.92 3.39 -4.17
CA ASP A 82 -4.42 2.46 -5.18
C ASP A 82 -3.31 2.25 -6.21
N VAL A 83 -2.76 1.04 -6.25
CA VAL A 83 -1.67 0.65 -7.13
C VAL A 83 -2.14 -0.44 -8.09
N GLN A 84 -1.82 -0.30 -9.36
CA GLN A 84 -2.24 -1.24 -10.40
C GLN A 84 -1.03 -1.66 -11.24
N GLY A 85 -0.68 -2.94 -11.15
CA GLY A 85 0.29 -3.57 -12.05
C GLY A 85 -0.43 -4.24 -13.21
N LYS A 86 0.05 -4.00 -14.44
CA LYS A 86 -0.29 -4.80 -15.61
C LYS A 86 0.68 -5.98 -15.70
N ASP A 87 0.20 -7.13 -16.13
CA ASP A 87 1.04 -8.29 -16.42
C ASP A 87 1.97 -8.72 -15.27
N ILE A 88 1.48 -8.67 -14.02
CA ILE A 88 2.24 -9.20 -12.89
C ILE A 88 2.35 -10.72 -13.03
N THR A 89 3.51 -11.18 -13.48
CA THR A 89 3.83 -12.61 -13.65
C THR A 89 4.53 -13.20 -12.43
N SER A 90 5.08 -12.37 -11.56
CA SER A 90 5.78 -12.80 -10.35
C SER A 90 4.81 -13.42 -9.33
N THR A 91 5.28 -14.48 -8.67
CA THR A 91 4.59 -15.11 -7.54
C THR A 91 4.89 -14.42 -6.21
N GLU A 92 5.97 -13.64 -6.16
CA GLU A 92 6.41 -12.90 -4.99
C GLU A 92 6.43 -11.41 -5.32
N LEU A 93 5.73 -10.62 -4.51
CA LEU A 93 5.71 -9.17 -4.62
C LEU A 93 6.18 -8.56 -3.32
N GLU A 94 6.96 -7.49 -3.43
CA GLU A 94 7.34 -6.68 -2.28
C GLU A 94 6.71 -5.30 -2.40
N PHE A 95 5.99 -4.87 -1.38
CA PHE A 95 5.46 -3.53 -1.26
C PHE A 95 6.45 -2.70 -0.46
N VAL A 96 6.99 -1.66 -1.07
CA VAL A 96 7.94 -0.73 -0.46
C VAL A 96 7.21 0.59 -0.22
N PHE A 97 7.01 0.93 1.05
CA PHE A 97 6.51 2.24 1.47
C PHE A 97 7.69 3.12 1.83
N GLU A 98 7.69 4.36 1.36
CA GLU A 98 8.70 5.36 1.71
C GLU A 98 8.05 6.66 2.14
N LEU A 99 8.68 7.28 3.13
CA LEU A 99 8.27 8.51 3.77
C LEU A 99 9.40 9.52 3.65
N HIS A 100 9.16 10.60 2.90
CA HIS A 100 10.04 11.76 2.84
C HIS A 100 9.36 12.96 3.50
N THR A 101 10.02 13.48 4.54
CA THR A 101 9.53 14.63 5.31
C THR A 101 10.33 15.87 4.93
N PHE A 102 9.65 16.99 4.65
CA PHE A 102 10.32 18.27 4.42
C PHE A 102 10.31 19.10 5.71
N GLY A 103 11.47 19.67 6.08
CA GLY A 103 11.65 20.42 7.33
C GLY A 103 12.48 19.69 8.39
N SER A 104 13.10 20.46 9.28
CA SER A 104 13.97 19.94 10.36
C SER A 104 13.15 19.51 11.58
N GLY A 105 13.42 18.32 12.13
CA GLY A 105 12.91 17.90 13.44
C GLY A 105 11.65 17.00 13.41
N ASN A 106 11.23 16.56 12.23
CA ASN A 106 10.02 15.74 12.10
C ASN A 106 10.32 14.27 12.43
N ASN A 107 10.03 13.88 13.66
CA ASN A 107 10.02 12.48 14.11
C ASN A 107 8.70 11.83 13.64
N ILE A 108 8.58 11.58 12.33
CA ILE A 108 7.42 10.91 11.73
C ILE A 108 7.88 9.53 11.21
N TRP A 109 7.11 8.49 11.50
CA TRP A 109 7.36 7.14 11.01
C TRP A 109 6.07 6.38 10.72
N ILE A 110 6.21 5.28 9.98
CA ILE A 110 5.11 4.38 9.67
C ILE A 110 4.84 3.51 10.91
N LYS A 111 3.62 3.60 11.45
CA LYS A 111 3.14 2.84 12.61
C LYS A 111 2.61 1.47 12.21
N GLU A 112 1.74 1.46 11.20
CA GLU A 112 1.08 0.25 10.70
C GLU A 112 0.94 0.36 9.17
N CYS A 113 0.80 -0.79 8.50
CA CYS A 113 0.43 -0.85 7.09
C CYS A 113 -0.59 -1.96 6.85
N GLY A 114 -1.32 -1.87 5.75
CA GLY A 114 -2.20 -2.92 5.26
C GLY A 114 -2.15 -3.02 3.75
N ILE A 115 -2.26 -4.23 3.21
CA ILE A 115 -2.30 -4.48 1.76
C ILE A 115 -3.49 -5.38 1.48
N ARG A 116 -4.26 -5.04 0.45
CA ARG A 116 -5.40 -5.83 0.00
C ARG A 116 -5.40 -5.92 -1.52
N GLN A 117 -5.36 -7.14 -2.04
CA GLN A 117 -5.64 -7.37 -3.46
C GLN A 117 -7.13 -7.14 -3.74
N LEU A 118 -7.43 -6.31 -4.74
CA LEU A 118 -8.77 -6.08 -5.25
C LEU A 118 -9.01 -7.08 -6.39
N SER A 119 -9.98 -7.97 -6.22
CA SER A 119 -10.46 -8.84 -7.30
C SER A 119 -11.36 -8.02 -8.23
N GLU A 120 -11.19 -8.13 -9.55
CA GLU A 120 -12.28 -7.75 -10.45
C GLU A 120 -13.42 -8.73 -10.19
N LEU A 121 -14.52 -8.24 -9.62
CA LEU A 121 -15.74 -9.02 -9.43
C LEU A 121 -16.12 -9.56 -10.81
N GLN A 122 -16.06 -10.87 -11.00
CA GLN A 122 -16.65 -11.46 -12.19
C GLN A 122 -18.16 -11.20 -12.10
N THR A 123 -18.63 -10.15 -12.77
CA THR A 123 -20.04 -10.00 -13.09
C THR A 123 -20.38 -11.18 -13.98
N LYS A 124 -20.92 -12.24 -13.37
CA LYS A 124 -21.63 -13.30 -14.08
C LYS A 124 -22.82 -12.64 -14.75
N THR A 125 -22.65 -12.18 -15.99
CA THR A 125 -23.77 -11.89 -16.87
C THR A 125 -24.35 -13.26 -17.21
N SER A 126 -25.38 -13.66 -16.47
CA SER A 126 -26.21 -14.80 -16.84
C SER A 126 -26.95 -14.42 -18.13
N GLU A 127 -26.41 -14.84 -19.27
CA GLU A 127 -27.19 -15.01 -20.49
C GLU A 127 -28.29 -16.02 -20.18
N THR A 128 -29.49 -15.52 -19.91
CA THR A 128 -30.68 -16.36 -19.92
C THR A 128 -31.05 -16.53 -21.38
N GLY A 129 -30.70 -17.70 -21.91
CA GLY A 129 -31.12 -18.15 -23.23
C GLY A 129 -32.63 -18.14 -23.36
N GLU A 130 -33.07 -17.82 -24.57
CA GLU A 130 -34.44 -17.85 -25.04
C GLU A 130 -35.11 -19.21 -24.76
N CYS A 131 -36.39 -19.15 -24.39
CA CYS A 131 -37.41 -20.13 -24.72
C CYS A 131 -38.64 -19.36 -25.17
#